data_AF-A0A172QRR2-F1
#
_entry.id   AF-A0A172QRR2-F1
#
_cell.length_a   1.000
_cell.length_b   1.000
_cell.length_c   1.000
_cell.angle_alpha   90.00
_cell.angle_beta   90.00
_cell.angle_gamma   90.00
#
_symmetry.space_group_name_H-M   'P 1'
#
loop_
_entity.id
_entity.type
_entity.pdbx_description
1 polymer ?
#
loop_
_entity_poly.entity_id
_entity_poly.type
_entity_poly.pdbx_seq_one_letter_code
_entity_poly.pdbx_strand_id
1 'polypeptide(L)'
;MKKNPLVEWVWVMDELGVGWCQCEKDPITGKAPHPVNKPLVTKSIISALGDIPDVMSNQDISLVVVDLWKFDTITPPIAESLMRSVKAVNGEMHPQYPTATAMAAIKHFSNTFDGQINA
;
A
#
# COMPACT_ATOMS: atom_id res chain seq x y z
N MET A 1 -1.96 13.62 -13.99
CA MET A 1 -2.68 13.46 -12.72
C MET A 1 -2.45 14.70 -11.85
N LYS A 2 -3.49 15.41 -11.44
CA LYS A 2 -3.35 16.51 -10.46
C LYS A 2 -2.85 15.90 -9.14
N LYS A 3 -1.81 16.47 -8.52
CA LYS A 3 -1.37 16.06 -7.19
C LYS A 3 -2.54 16.27 -6.23
N ASN A 4 -2.98 15.22 -5.53
CA ASN A 4 -3.92 15.38 -4.44
C ASN A 4 -3.08 15.69 -3.18
N PRO A 5 -2.96 16.96 -2.76
CA PRO A 5 -2.06 17.33 -1.66
C PRO A 5 -2.41 16.62 -0.35
N LEU A 6 -3.65 16.13 -0.20
CA LEU A 6 -4.13 15.44 0.99
C LEU A 6 -3.46 14.07 1.21
N VAL A 7 -2.86 13.48 0.18
CA VAL A 7 -2.25 12.15 0.26
C VAL A 7 -0.77 12.14 -0.11
N GLU A 8 -0.14 13.30 -0.32
CA GLU A 8 1.29 13.34 -0.69
C GLU A 8 2.20 12.93 0.48
N TRP A 9 1.74 13.09 1.72
CA TRP A 9 2.51 12.79 2.94
C TRP A 9 2.94 11.32 3.05
N VAL A 10 2.13 10.37 2.56
CA VAL A 10 2.47 8.93 2.61
C VAL A 10 3.68 8.57 1.75
N TRP A 11 3.99 9.39 0.74
CA TRP A 11 5.11 9.12 -0.17
C TRP A 11 6.47 9.54 0.39
N VAL A 12 6.45 10.36 1.44
CA VAL A 12 7.66 10.85 2.14
C VAL A 12 7.78 10.32 3.57
N MET A 13 6.76 9.60 4.06
CA MET A 13 6.82 8.99 5.39
C MET A 13 7.86 7.87 5.44
N ASP A 14 8.48 7.71 6.61
CA ASP A 14 9.41 6.62 6.87
C ASP A 14 8.72 5.26 6.92
N GLU A 15 9.50 4.20 6.70
CA GLU A 15 9.08 2.82 6.92
C GLU A 15 9.12 2.54 8.42
N LEU A 16 7.96 2.24 9.00
CA LEU A 16 7.77 1.98 10.43
C LEU A 16 7.52 0.49 10.73
N GLY A 17 7.07 -0.26 9.73
CA GLY A 17 6.79 -1.69 9.81
C GLY A 17 7.90 -2.58 9.26
N VAL A 18 7.54 -3.80 8.89
CA VAL A 18 8.42 -4.70 8.14
C VAL A 18 8.62 -4.18 6.73
N GLY A 19 9.85 -4.30 6.21
CA GLY A 19 10.15 -3.88 4.84
C GLY A 19 9.45 -4.77 3.82
N TRP A 20 8.85 -4.14 2.81
CA TRP A 20 8.27 -4.85 1.67
C TRP A 20 9.33 -5.71 0.94
N CYS A 21 10.53 -5.17 0.74
CA CYS A 21 11.69 -5.92 0.23
C CYS A 21 12.42 -6.58 1.41
N GLN A 22 12.72 -7.87 1.31
CA GLN A 22 13.59 -8.58 2.25
C GLN A 22 15.08 -8.36 1.98
N CYS A 23 15.38 -7.25 1.32
CA CYS A 23 16.70 -6.88 0.86
C CYS A 23 17.43 -6.18 2.01
N GLU A 24 18.72 -6.46 2.21
CA GLU A 24 19.47 -5.83 3.30
C GLU A 24 19.35 -4.31 3.21
N LYS A 25 19.09 -3.67 4.36
CA LYS A 25 19.01 -2.22 4.46
C LYS A 25 20.37 -1.63 4.13
N ASP A 26 20.37 -0.50 3.45
CA ASP A 26 21.59 0.22 3.13
C ASP A 26 22.34 0.54 4.44
N PRO A 27 23.62 0.13 4.60
CA PRO A 27 24.33 0.22 5.88
C PRO A 27 24.69 1.66 6.27
N ILE A 28 24.60 2.61 5.34
CA ILE A 28 24.92 4.03 5.56
C ILE A 28 23.65 4.79 5.95
N THR A 29 22.55 4.55 5.23
CA THR A 29 21.30 5.31 5.41
C THR A 29 20.28 4.61 6.31
N GLY A 30 20.46 3.31 6.56
CA GLY A 30 19.50 2.47 7.29
C GLY A 30 18.18 2.26 6.54
N LYS A 31 18.08 2.66 5.26
CA LYS A 31 16.84 2.62 4.48
C LYS A 31 16.74 1.32 3.68
N ALA A 32 15.52 0.87 3.46
CA ALA A 32 15.25 -0.21 2.52
C ALA A 32 15.72 0.20 1.11
N PRO A 33 16.49 -0.64 0.39
CA PRO A 33 17.06 -0.29 -0.91
C PRO A 33 15.98 -0.16 -1.99
N HIS A 34 14.82 -0.80 -1.82
CA HIS A 34 13.73 -0.81 -2.78
C HIS A 34 12.44 -0.29 -2.13
N PRO A 35 12.16 1.02 -2.21
CA PRO A 35 10.95 1.59 -1.62
C PRO A 35 9.71 1.28 -2.46
N VAL A 36 8.59 1.06 -1.78
CA VAL A 36 7.29 1.12 -2.45
C VAL A 36 7.03 2.56 -2.90
N ASN A 37 6.92 2.76 -4.21
CA ASN A 37 6.78 4.07 -4.86
C ASN A 37 5.61 4.08 -5.85
N LYS A 38 5.24 5.27 -6.36
CA LYS A 38 4.11 5.43 -7.29
C LYS A 38 4.22 4.49 -8.51
N PRO A 39 5.36 4.43 -9.25
CA PRO A 39 5.51 3.50 -10.36
C PRO A 39 5.28 2.02 -10.00
N LEU A 40 5.81 1.56 -8.87
CA LEU A 40 5.63 0.17 -8.43
C LEU A 40 4.16 -0.12 -8.11
N VAL A 41 3.49 0.76 -7.35
CA VAL A 41 2.07 0.59 -7.03
C VAL A 41 1.22 0.61 -8.31
N THR A 42 1.50 1.51 -9.26
CA THR A 42 0.81 1.54 -10.56
C THR A 42 1.03 0.24 -11.34
N LYS A 43 2.25 -0.31 -11.34
CA LYS A 43 2.54 -1.60 -11.98
C LYS A 43 1.71 -2.73 -11.34
N SER A 44 1.62 -2.78 -10.02
CA SER A 44 0.80 -3.79 -9.32
C SER A 44 -0.70 -3.60 -9.53
N ILE A 45 -1.19 -2.36 -9.68
CA ILE A 45 -2.58 -2.09 -10.11
C ILE A 45 -2.87 -2.75 -11.46
N ILE A 46 -2.03 -2.47 -12.47
CA ILE A 46 -2.20 -3.04 -13.81
C ILE A 46 -2.08 -4.56 -13.77
N SER A 47 -1.13 -5.09 -12.99
CA SER A 47 -0.93 -6.54 -12.81
C SER A 47 -2.18 -7.23 -12.24
N ALA A 48 -2.77 -6.64 -11.21
CA ALA A 48 -3.89 -7.24 -10.48
C ALA A 48 -5.25 -7.04 -11.16
N LEU A 49 -5.47 -5.87 -11.80
CA LEU A 49 -6.78 -5.45 -12.29
C LEU A 49 -6.88 -5.40 -13.82
N GLY A 50 -5.76 -5.40 -14.53
CA GLY A 50 -5.70 -5.33 -16.00
C GLY A 50 -5.65 -3.91 -16.57
N ASP A 51 -6.06 -2.89 -15.81
CA ASP A 51 -5.98 -1.47 -16.18
C ASP A 51 -5.76 -0.57 -14.95
N ILE A 52 -5.85 0.75 -15.14
CA ILE A 52 -5.86 1.73 -14.04
C ILE A 52 -7.26 2.33 -13.98
N PRO A 53 -8.12 1.90 -13.04
CA PRO A 53 -9.47 2.45 -12.93
C PRO A 53 -9.42 3.88 -12.36
N ASP A 54 -10.52 4.64 -12.52
CA ASP A 54 -10.67 5.97 -11.91
C ASP A 54 -10.91 5.88 -10.39
N VAL A 55 -11.57 4.81 -9.96
CA VAL A 55 -11.89 4.51 -8.56
C VAL A 55 -11.60 3.04 -8.24
N MET A 56 -11.27 2.76 -6.99
CA MET A 56 -10.95 1.42 -6.50
C MET A 56 -11.77 1.11 -5.24
N SER A 57 -12.30 -0.10 -5.16
CA SER A 57 -12.95 -0.64 -3.97
C SER A 57 -11.94 -1.18 -2.95
N ASN A 58 -12.39 -1.51 -1.73
CA ASN A 58 -11.54 -2.20 -0.76
C ASN A 58 -11.06 -3.57 -1.27
N GLN A 59 -11.85 -4.24 -2.12
CA GLN A 59 -11.46 -5.49 -2.75
C GLN A 59 -10.34 -5.28 -3.78
N ASP A 60 -10.43 -4.24 -4.61
CA ASP A 60 -9.38 -3.91 -5.59
C ASP A 60 -8.07 -3.58 -4.87
N ILE A 61 -8.14 -2.76 -3.82
CA ILE A 61 -6.97 -2.43 -2.98
C ILE A 61 -6.35 -3.71 -2.41
N SER A 62 -7.19 -4.64 -1.93
CA SER A 62 -6.75 -5.93 -1.39
C SER A 62 -6.03 -6.78 -2.43
N LEU A 63 -6.57 -6.88 -3.65
CA LEU A 63 -5.95 -7.60 -4.76
C LEU A 63 -4.58 -7.01 -5.13
N VAL A 64 -4.46 -5.68 -5.15
CA VAL A 64 -3.18 -5.02 -5.42
C VAL A 64 -2.17 -5.28 -4.31
N VAL A 65 -2.59 -5.30 -3.03
CA VAL A 65 -1.70 -5.63 -1.91
C VAL A 65 -1.20 -7.08 -2.00
N VAL A 66 -2.08 -8.03 -2.31
CA VAL A 66 -1.71 -9.43 -2.55
C VAL A 66 -0.68 -9.54 -3.67
N ASP A 67 -0.92 -8.90 -4.81
CA ASP A 67 0.04 -8.90 -5.92
C ASP A 67 1.36 -8.23 -5.54
N LEU A 68 1.32 -7.08 -4.88
CA LEU A 68 2.50 -6.31 -4.53
C LEU A 68 3.39 -7.07 -3.53
N TRP A 69 2.79 -7.55 -2.44
CA TRP A 69 3.51 -8.23 -1.35
C TRP A 69 3.75 -9.72 -1.61
N LYS A 70 3.17 -10.27 -2.68
CA LYS A 70 3.21 -11.71 -3.00
C LYS A 70 2.69 -12.56 -1.84
N PHE A 71 1.67 -12.06 -1.15
CA PHE A 71 0.91 -12.88 -0.21
C PHE A 71 0.14 -13.96 -0.97
N ASP A 72 -0.07 -15.12 -0.36
CA ASP A 72 -0.93 -16.15 -0.96
C ASP A 72 -2.41 -15.71 -0.96
N THR A 73 -2.83 -15.01 0.09
CA THR A 73 -4.18 -14.48 0.26
C THR A 73 -4.20 -13.32 1.27
N ILE A 74 -5.32 -12.61 1.38
CA ILE A 74 -5.56 -11.68 2.48
C ILE A 74 -6.10 -12.45 3.69
N THR A 75 -5.25 -12.63 4.71
CA THR A 75 -5.68 -13.14 6.01
C THR A 75 -6.34 -12.02 6.84
N PRO A 76 -7.12 -12.34 7.90
CA PRO A 76 -7.75 -11.31 8.73
C PRO A 76 -6.77 -10.26 9.30
N PRO A 77 -5.57 -10.61 9.81
CA PRO A 77 -4.59 -9.62 10.26
C PRO A 77 -4.11 -8.65 9.15
N ILE A 78 -3.95 -9.16 7.93
CA ILE A 78 -3.58 -8.33 6.76
C ILE A 78 -4.74 -7.41 6.40
N ALA A 79 -5.98 -7.93 6.37
CA ALA A 79 -7.18 -7.15 6.09
C ALA A 79 -7.34 -6.00 7.10
N GLU A 80 -7.20 -6.28 8.40
CA GLU A 80 -7.28 -5.27 9.45
C GLU A 80 -6.19 -4.19 9.31
N SER A 81 -4.96 -4.60 9.01
CA SER A 81 -3.84 -3.67 8.75
C SER A 81 -4.10 -2.77 7.54
N LEU A 82 -4.68 -3.34 6.48
CA LEU A 82 -5.07 -2.60 5.29
C LEU A 82 -6.22 -1.61 5.60
N MET A 83 -7.24 -2.05 6.34
CA MET A 83 -8.34 -1.18 6.78
C MET A 83 -7.85 -0.02 7.67
N ARG A 84 -6.90 -0.26 8.58
CA ARG A 84 -6.25 0.81 9.35
C ARG A 84 -5.57 1.83 8.44
N SER A 85 -4.90 1.36 7.38
CA SER A 85 -4.20 2.23 6.42
C SER A 85 -5.17 3.04 5.55
N VAL A 86 -6.26 2.42 5.10
CA VAL A 86 -7.33 3.11 4.39
C VAL A 86 -7.94 4.20 5.25
N LYS A 87 -8.26 3.90 6.52
CA LYS A 87 -8.78 4.89 7.46
C LYS A 87 -7.77 6.00 7.78
N ALA A 88 -6.48 5.69 7.89
CA ALA A 88 -5.44 6.69 8.13
C ALA A 88 -5.31 7.69 6.97
N VAL A 89 -5.46 7.22 5.73
CA VAL A 89 -5.34 8.05 4.53
C VAL A 89 -6.63 8.78 4.18
N ASN A 90 -7.78 8.13 4.31
CA ASN A 90 -9.08 8.65 3.88
C ASN A 90 -9.92 9.24 5.04
N GLY A 91 -9.52 9.04 6.30
CA GLY A 91 -10.26 9.43 7.50
C GLY A 91 -11.36 8.43 7.89
N GLU A 92 -12.15 7.97 6.93
CA GLU A 92 -13.20 6.97 7.11
C GLU A 92 -13.22 5.91 6.00
N MET A 93 -13.94 4.81 6.25
CA MET A 93 -14.10 3.74 5.26
C MET A 93 -15.26 4.08 4.30
N HIS A 94 -15.02 3.91 3.01
CA HIS A 94 -16.03 4.01 1.96
C HIS A 94 -16.05 2.76 1.08
N PRO A 95 -17.13 2.55 0.29
CA PRO A 95 -17.17 1.47 -0.69
C PRO A 95 -16.09 1.59 -1.78
N GLN A 96 -15.74 2.82 -2.16
CA GLN A 96 -14.80 3.14 -3.24
C GLN A 96 -14.02 4.42 -2.94
N TYR A 97 -12.84 4.53 -3.53
CA TYR A 97 -11.95 5.68 -3.37
C TYR A 97 -11.38 6.08 -4.73
N PRO A 98 -11.08 7.38 -4.96
CA PRO A 98 -10.26 7.78 -6.09
C PRO A 98 -8.95 7.00 -6.11
N THR A 99 -8.48 6.59 -7.28
CA THR A 99 -7.26 5.76 -7.41
C THR A 99 -6.03 6.36 -6.73
N ALA A 100 -5.90 7.69 -6.73
CA ALA A 100 -4.82 8.36 -5.99
C ALA A 100 -4.87 8.10 -4.46
N THR A 101 -6.08 8.06 -3.88
CA THR A 101 -6.30 7.73 -2.46
C THR A 101 -6.04 6.26 -2.20
N ALA A 102 -6.50 5.37 -3.08
CA ALA A 102 -6.24 3.94 -2.99
C ALA A 102 -4.74 3.61 -3.05
N MET A 103 -4.01 4.20 -4.01
CA MET A 103 -2.55 4.10 -4.10
C MET A 103 -1.84 4.57 -2.83
N ALA A 104 -2.34 5.67 -2.24
CA ALA A 104 -1.80 6.20 -1.00
C ALA A 104 -2.07 5.27 0.20
N ALA A 105 -3.24 4.63 0.27
CA ALA A 105 -3.55 3.61 1.28
C ALA A 105 -2.65 2.38 1.15
N ILE A 106 -2.37 1.92 -0.08
CA ILE A 106 -1.41 0.83 -0.35
C ILE A 106 0.00 1.22 0.10
N LYS A 107 0.44 2.44 -0.21
CA LYS A 107 1.74 2.95 0.24
C LYS A 107 1.81 3.02 1.76
N HIS A 108 0.78 3.56 2.41
CA HIS A 108 0.71 3.62 3.86
C HIS A 108 0.80 2.23 4.48
N PHE A 109 -0.01 1.28 4.00
CA PHE A 109 0.05 -0.12 4.41
C PHE A 109 1.47 -0.67 4.29
N SER A 110 2.11 -0.49 3.14
CA SER A 110 3.45 -1.02 2.90
C SER A 110 4.54 -0.42 3.79
N ASN A 111 4.28 0.74 4.39
CA ASN A 111 5.18 1.38 5.33
C ASN A 111 4.87 1.03 6.80
N THR A 112 3.67 0.53 7.11
CA THR A 112 3.22 0.32 8.49
C THR A 112 2.85 -1.12 8.83
N PHE A 113 2.78 -2.02 7.86
CA PHE A 113 2.49 -3.43 8.10
C PHE A 113 3.58 -4.04 8.98
N ASP A 114 3.19 -4.75 10.03
CA ASP A 114 4.10 -5.25 11.07
C ASP A 114 4.49 -6.73 10.89
N GLY A 115 4.05 -7.35 9.79
CA GLY A 115 4.39 -8.74 9.47
C GLY A 115 3.50 -9.78 10.15
N GLN A 116 2.41 -9.38 10.80
CA GLN A 116 1.43 -10.34 11.36
C GLN A 116 0.67 -11.03 10.22
N ILE A 117 1.02 -12.29 9.94
CA ILE A 117 0.40 -13.09 8.87
C ILE A 117 -0.48 -14.22 9.45
N ASN A 118 -0.18 -14.69 10.66
CA ASN A 118 -0.88 -15.78 11.35
C ASN A 118 -1.34 -15.30 12.74
N ALA A 119 -2.65 -15.12 12.92
CA ALA A 119 -3.32 -15.08 14.22
C ALA A 119 -4.29 -16.25 14.28
#